data_AF-A0A439PMA6-F1
#
_entry.id   AF-A0A439PMA6-F1
#
_cell.length_a   1.000
_cell.length_b   1.000
_cell.length_c   1.000
_cell.angle_alpha   90.00
_cell.angle_beta   90.00
_cell.angle_gamma   90.00
#
_symmetry.space_group_name_H-M   'P 1'
#
loop_
_entity.id
_entity.type
_entity.pdbx_description
1 polymer ?
#
loop_
_entity_poly.entity_id
_entity_poly.type
_entity_poly.pdbx_seq_one_letter_code
_entity_poly.pdbx_strand_id
1 'polypeptide(L)'
;MKRRAVVYTPAASDDLDRIYHLIAEASSATTASSYEGRIRAFCERLEYGSERGTVRDDVRPDLRVVGFERRVAVAFTVEPERVVILRLFYGGASWSDDIAEDDLG
;
A
#
# COMPACT_ATOMS: atom_id res chain seq x y z
N MET A 1 -11.43 11.65 15.55
CA MET A 1 -10.25 11.01 14.93
C MET A 1 -9.28 12.10 14.47
N LYS A 2 -7.99 11.95 14.74
CA LYS A 2 -6.95 12.88 14.24
C LYS A 2 -6.63 12.48 12.79
N ARG A 3 -6.69 13.45 11.88
CA ARG A 3 -6.25 13.27 10.49
C ARG A 3 -4.73 13.10 10.47
N ARG A 4 -4.23 12.09 9.77
CA ARG A 4 -2.81 11.79 9.62
C ARG A 4 -2.40 11.97 8.17
N ALA A 5 -1.22 12.54 7.92
CA ALA A 5 -0.71 12.61 6.55
C ALA A 5 -0.44 11.18 6.02
N VAL A 6 -0.79 10.90 4.77
CA VAL A 6 -0.41 9.65 4.12
C VAL A 6 0.91 9.85 3.39
N VAL A 7 1.89 8.99 3.67
CA VAL A 7 3.22 9.04 3.05
C VAL A 7 3.57 7.67 2.49
N TYR A 8 4.38 7.65 1.44
CA TYR A 8 4.83 6.43 0.77
C TYR A 8 6.33 6.27 0.99
N THR A 9 6.77 5.06 1.30
CA THR A 9 8.19 4.71 1.22
C THR A 9 8.65 4.72 -0.25
N PRO A 10 9.97 4.75 -0.52
CA PRO A 10 10.50 4.52 -1.85
C PRO A 10 9.98 3.21 -2.46
N ALA A 11 10.03 2.11 -1.70
CA ALA A 11 9.53 0.81 -2.15
C ALA A 11 8.04 0.81 -2.50
N ALA A 12 7.20 1.53 -1.74
CA ALA A 12 5.77 1.69 -2.07
C ALA A 12 5.57 2.51 -3.37
N SER A 13 6.45 3.47 -3.64
CA SER A 13 6.41 4.24 -4.88
C SER A 13 6.82 3.37 -6.07
N ASP A 14 7.90 2.59 -5.93
CA ASP A 14 8.34 1.62 -6.95
C ASP A 14 7.25 0.57 -7.23
N ASP A 15 6.53 0.12 -6.20
CA ASP A 15 5.39 -0.78 -6.35
C ASP A 15 4.26 -0.15 -7.18
N LEU A 16 3.93 1.13 -6.96
CA LEU A 16 2.94 1.84 -7.76
C LEU A 16 3.36 1.96 -9.22
N ASP A 17 4.62 2.32 -9.48
CA ASP A 17 5.17 2.43 -10.83
C ASP A 17 5.14 1.08 -11.54
N ARG A 18 5.50 0.00 -10.84
CA ARG A 18 5.41 -1.37 -11.37
C ARG A 18 3.97 -1.75 -11.71
N ILE A 19 3.01 -1.46 -10.83
CA ILE A 19 1.59 -1.71 -11.09
C ILE A 19 1.11 -0.93 -12.31
N TYR A 20 1.50 0.34 -12.42
CA TYR A 20 1.18 1.18 -13.56
C TYR A 20 1.69 0.54 -14.86
N HIS A 21 2.97 0.16 -14.92
CA HIS A 21 3.57 -0.41 -16.12
C HIS A 21 2.91 -1.72 -16.53
N LEU A 22 2.62 -2.61 -15.58
CA LEU A 22 1.91 -3.88 -15.85
C LEU A 22 0.53 -3.64 -16.47
N ILE A 23 -0.24 -2.68 -15.96
CA ILE A 23 -1.58 -2.37 -16.48
C ILE A 23 -1.49 -1.64 -17.82
N ALA A 24 -0.50 -0.77 -18.00
CA ALA A 24 -0.30 -0.02 -19.22
C ALA A 24 0.04 -0.95 -20.39
N GLU A 25 0.90 -1.94 -20.15
CA GLU A 25 1.27 -2.98 -21.11
C GLU A 25 0.08 -3.88 -21.45
N ALA A 26 -0.68 -4.32 -20.45
CA ALA A 26 -1.82 -5.22 -20.66
C ALA A 26 -3.09 -4.53 -21.20
N SER A 27 -3.19 -3.20 -21.08
CA SER A 27 -4.39 -2.44 -21.47
C SER A 27 -4.03 -1.12 -22.15
N SER A 28 -3.77 -0.06 -21.38
CA SER A 28 -3.39 1.26 -21.88
C SER A 28 -2.88 2.15 -20.77
N ALA A 29 -2.10 3.17 -21.12
CA ALA A 29 -1.61 4.19 -20.18
C ALA A 29 -2.75 4.92 -19.45
N THR A 30 -3.88 5.16 -20.14
CA THR A 30 -5.07 5.79 -19.53
C THR A 30 -5.72 4.88 -18.48
N THR A 31 -5.86 3.59 -18.78
CA THR A 31 -6.35 2.59 -17.80
C THR A 31 -5.43 2.52 -16.59
N ALA A 32 -4.11 2.49 -16.81
CA ALA A 32 -3.10 2.43 -15.76
C ALA A 32 -3.16 3.65 -14.85
N SER A 33 -3.17 4.86 -15.41
CA SER A 33 -3.27 6.11 -14.66
C SER A 33 -4.58 6.19 -13.85
N SER A 34 -5.69 5.76 -14.44
CA SER A 34 -6.98 5.68 -13.72
C SER A 34 -6.92 4.69 -12.55
N TYR A 35 -6.27 3.55 -12.72
CA TYR A 35 -6.13 2.53 -11.67
C TYR A 35 -5.25 3.02 -10.53
N GLU A 36 -4.06 3.55 -10.85
CA GLU A 36 -3.12 4.13 -9.89
C GLU A 36 -3.77 5.27 -9.09
N GLY A 37 -4.52 6.15 -9.75
CA GLY A 37 -5.27 7.22 -9.10
C GLY A 37 -6.30 6.70 -8.08
N ARG A 38 -6.98 5.58 -8.37
CA ARG A 38 -7.89 4.95 -7.40
C ARG A 38 -7.15 4.31 -6.22
N ILE A 39 -5.98 3.71 -6.45
CA ILE A 39 -5.14 3.19 -5.36
C ILE A 39 -4.72 4.34 -4.43
N ARG A 40 -4.21 5.44 -4.98
CA ARG A 40 -3.79 6.60 -4.20
C ARG A 40 -4.97 7.18 -3.41
N ALA A 41 -6.12 7.38 -4.06
CA ALA A 41 -7.34 7.84 -3.39
C ALA A 41 -7.83 6.89 -2.28
N PHE A 42 -7.62 5.58 -2.45
CA PHE A 42 -7.91 4.60 -1.40
C PHE A 42 -6.94 4.74 -0.22
N CYS A 43 -5.64 4.89 -0.46
CA CYS A 43 -4.64 5.07 0.59
C CYS A 43 -4.87 6.37 1.37
N GLU A 44 -5.23 7.46 0.70
CA GLU A 44 -5.60 8.74 1.36
C GLU A 44 -6.73 8.55 2.38
N ARG A 45 -7.71 7.68 2.10
CA ARG A 45 -8.81 7.42 3.05
C ARG A 45 -8.37 6.68 4.32
N LEU A 46 -7.15 6.16 4.38
CA LEU A 46 -6.57 5.60 5.60
C LEU A 46 -6.19 6.71 6.60
N GLU A 47 -6.17 7.98 6.20
CA GLU A 47 -5.85 9.14 7.06
C GLU A 47 -6.72 9.22 8.34
N TYR A 48 -7.97 8.75 8.27
CA TYR A 48 -8.90 8.66 9.40
C TYR A 48 -9.00 7.25 9.97
N GLY A 49 -8.55 6.23 9.24
CA GLY A 49 -8.83 4.83 9.48
C GLY A 49 -7.65 4.07 10.04
N SER A 50 -7.14 4.48 11.21
CA SER A 50 -6.10 3.74 11.94
C SER A 50 -6.51 2.32 12.35
N GLU A 51 -7.78 1.95 12.17
CA GLU A 51 -8.37 0.66 12.51
C GLU A 51 -8.75 -0.18 11.28
N ARG A 52 -8.56 0.33 10.06
CA ARG A 52 -8.96 -0.37 8.83
C ARG A 52 -7.84 -1.27 8.33
N GLY A 53 -7.92 -2.57 8.61
CA GLY A 53 -6.96 -3.55 8.12
C GLY A 53 -6.67 -4.62 9.15
N THR A 54 -6.23 -5.78 8.69
CA THR A 54 -5.81 -6.87 9.56
C THR A 54 -4.47 -6.52 10.17
N VAL A 55 -4.39 -6.49 11.50
CA VAL A 55 -3.13 -6.34 12.23
C VAL A 55 -2.34 -7.64 12.07
N ARG A 56 -1.05 -7.50 11.74
CA ARG A 56 -0.12 -8.60 11.48
C ARG A 56 1.15 -8.45 12.31
N ASP A 57 0.94 -8.30 13.62
CA ASP A 57 2.01 -8.21 14.62
C ASP A 57 2.90 -9.47 14.64
N ASP A 58 2.38 -10.59 14.13
CA ASP A 58 3.14 -11.83 13.91
C ASP A 58 4.23 -11.70 12.84
N VAL A 59 4.15 -10.70 11.96
CA VAL A 59 5.17 -10.37 10.95
C VAL A 59 6.02 -9.20 11.41
N ARG A 60 5.38 -8.10 11.85
CA ARG A 60 6.05 -6.91 12.39
C ARG A 60 5.07 -6.14 13.29
N PRO A 61 5.53 -5.61 14.44
CA PRO A 61 4.70 -4.74 15.26
C PRO A 61 4.07 -3.59 14.47
N ASP A 62 2.78 -3.33 14.70
CA ASP A 62 2.00 -2.26 14.09
C ASP A 62 1.78 -2.37 12.57
N LEU A 63 2.19 -3.50 11.96
CA LEU A 63 1.91 -3.79 10.56
C LEU A 63 0.43 -4.04 10.36
N ARG A 64 -0.13 -3.36 9.37
CA ARG A 64 -1.52 -3.53 8.95
C ARG A 64 -1.57 -3.83 7.46
N VAL A 65 -2.48 -4.72 7.09
CA VAL A 65 -2.74 -5.05 5.69
C VAL A 65 -4.21 -4.85 5.37
N VAL A 66 -4.50 -4.18 4.26
CA VAL A 66 -5.86 -4.01 3.75
C VAL A 66 -5.93 -4.27 2.25
N GLY A 67 -7.01 -4.92 1.81
CA GLY A 67 -7.25 -5.21 0.40
C GLY A 67 -7.94 -4.05 -0.33
N PHE A 68 -7.48 -3.74 -1.53
CA PHE A 68 -8.11 -2.83 -2.49
C PHE A 68 -8.52 -3.59 -3.75
N GLU A 69 -9.79 -3.43 -4.17
CA GLU A 69 -10.40 -4.05 -5.35
C GLU A 69 -10.12 -5.57 -5.52
N ARG A 70 -9.84 -6.28 -4.42
CA ARG A 70 -9.41 -7.71 -4.41
C ARG A 70 -8.18 -8.01 -5.27
N ARG A 71 -7.38 -6.99 -5.61
CA ARG A 71 -6.21 -7.12 -6.49
C ARG A 71 -4.94 -6.57 -5.88
N VAL A 72 -5.06 -5.60 -4.98
CA VAL A 72 -3.92 -4.98 -4.29
C VAL A 72 -4.02 -5.23 -2.80
N ALA A 73 -2.96 -5.73 -2.17
CA ALA A 73 -2.80 -5.67 -0.73
C ALA A 73 -1.90 -4.49 -0.38
N VAL A 74 -2.38 -3.60 0.48
CA VAL A 74 -1.64 -2.43 0.95
C VAL A 74 -1.12 -2.72 2.34
N ALA A 75 0.21 -2.76 2.49
CA ALA A 75 0.87 -2.90 3.78
C ALA A 75 1.26 -1.51 4.30
N PHE A 76 0.91 -1.22 5.55
CA PHE A 76 1.13 0.10 6.13
C PHE A 76 1.28 0.05 7.66
N THR A 77 1.82 1.11 8.24
CA THR A 77 1.79 1.36 9.69
C THR A 77 1.12 2.69 10.00
N VAL A 78 0.63 2.82 11.24
CA VAL A 78 -0.03 4.03 11.73
C VAL A 78 0.81 4.64 12.85
N GLU A 79 1.39 5.79 12.57
CA GLU A 79 2.16 6.57 13.53
C GLU A 79 1.30 7.69 14.16
N PRO A 80 1.80 8.43 15.18
CA PRO A 80 1.03 9.51 15.81
C PRO A 80 0.57 10.64 14.88
N GLU A 81 1.30 10.88 13.78
CA GLU A 81 1.05 12.01 12.85
C GLU A 81 0.84 11.59 11.40
N ARG A 82 1.23 10.37 11.03
CA ARG A 82 1.21 9.89 9.65
C ARG A 82 0.78 8.44 9.54
N VAL A 83 0.30 8.08 8.35
CA VAL A 83 0.11 6.70 7.90
C VAL A 83 1.20 6.45 6.86
N VAL A 84 2.04 5.47 7.11
CA VAL A 84 3.17 5.14 6.23
C VAL A 84 2.80 3.92 5.40
N ILE A 85 2.62 4.11 4.09
CA ILE A 85 2.43 3.03 3.13
C ILE A 85 3.80 2.41 2.86
N LEU A 86 3.96 1.16 3.24
CA LEU A 86 5.23 0.43 3.18
C LEU A 86 5.42 -0.28 1.85
N ARG A 87 4.40 -1.00 1.38
CA ARG A 87 4.42 -1.83 0.15
C ARG A 87 3.03 -1.97 -0.45
N LEU A 88 2.96 -2.19 -1.76
CA LEU A 88 1.71 -2.53 -2.47
C LEU A 88 1.88 -3.79 -3.32
N PHE A 89 1.16 -4.85 -2.96
CA PHE A 89 1.24 -6.15 -3.62
C PHE A 89 0.08 -6.34 -4.59
N TYR A 90 0.37 -6.36 -5.89
CA TYR A 90 -0.61 -6.57 -6.95
C TYR A 90 -0.69 -8.02 -7.42
N GLY A 91 -1.91 -8.50 -7.71
CA GLY A 91 -2.13 -9.78 -8.39
C GLY A 91 -2.14 -11.01 -7.46
N GLY A 92 -2.26 -10.81 -6.15
CA GLY A 92 -2.29 -11.92 -5.18
C GLY A 92 -0.91 -12.45 -4.77
N ALA A 93 0.15 -11.65 -4.96
CA ALA A 93 1.47 -11.95 -4.41
C ALA A 93 1.40 -12.19 -2.89
N SER A 94 2.05 -13.26 -2.43
CA SER A 94 2.19 -13.58 -1.00
C SER A 94 3.07 -12.51 -0.37
N TRP A 95 2.48 -11.68 0.48
CA TRP A 95 3.13 -10.51 1.06
C TRP A 95 4.00 -10.84 2.30
N SER A 96 3.99 -12.10 2.75
CA SER A 96 4.68 -12.56 3.96
C SER A 96 6.20 -12.48 3.89
N ASP A 97 6.79 -12.75 2.73
CA ASP A 97 8.24 -12.91 2.59
C ASP A 97 8.96 -11.59 2.25
N ASP A 98 8.24 -10.61 1.66
CA ASP A 98 8.82 -9.34 1.17
C ASP A 98 8.91 -8.21 2.23
N ILE A 99 8.21 -8.32 3.37
CA ILE A 99 8.12 -7.25 4.39
C ILE A 99 9.25 -7.33 5.42
N ALA A 100 9.99 -8.44 5.48
CA ALA A 100 11.02 -8.69 6.49
C ALA A 100 12.35 -7.95 6.26
N GLU A 101 12.62 -7.46 5.05
CA GLU A 101 13.98 -7.02 4.66
C GLU A 101 14.23 -5.49 4.73
N ASP A 102 13.20 -4.65 4.89
CA ASP A 102 13.33 -3.18 4.73
C ASP A 102 13.87 -2.42 5.97
N ASP A 103 14.35 -3.12 7.02
CA ASP A 103 14.91 -2.50 8.25
C ASP A 103 16.44 -2.61 8.36
N LEU A 104 17.15 -2.97 7.28
CA LEU A 104 18.63 -3.04 7.24
C LEU A 104 19.29 -1.94 6.40
N GLY A 105 18.60 -0.81 6.15
CA GLY A 105 19.13 0.37 5.47
C GLY A 105 19.30 1.58 6.39
#